data_AF-A0A2P8K6J7-F1
#
_entry.id   AF-A0A2P8K6J7-F1
#
_cell.length_a   1.000
_cell.length_b   1.000
_cell.length_c   1.000
_cell.angle_alpha   90.00
_cell.angle_beta   90.00
_cell.angle_gamma   90.00
#
_symmetry.space_group_name_H-M   'P 1'
#
loop_
_entity.id
_entity.type
_entity.pdbx_description
1 polymer ?
#
loop_
_entity_poly.entity_id
_entity_poly.type
_entity_poly.pdbx_seq_one_letter_code
_entity_poly.pdbx_strand_id
1 'polypeptide(L)'
;DTLCVEVADKAAVLARAEALQINLRSDIHGAVGITLDEATTREDVLNLFRAIVGDDHGLDIDTLDKDVALDSRSIPAAMLRDDAILTHPVFNRYHSETEMMRYMHALERKDLALNQAMIPLGSCTMK
;
A
#
# COMPACT_ATOMS: atom_id res chain seq x y z
N ASP A 1 -6.81 1.14 5.09
CA ASP A 1 -6.57 1.95 3.87
C ASP A 1 -7.72 1.86 2.85
N THR A 2 -8.76 1.05 3.11
CA THR A 2 -9.93 0.93 2.23
C THR A 2 -11.09 1.82 2.65
N LEU A 3 -11.72 2.50 1.69
CA LEU A 3 -12.92 3.31 1.83
C LEU A 3 -14.00 2.83 0.85
N CYS A 4 -15.26 2.94 1.26
CA CYS A 4 -16.41 2.79 0.39
C CYS A 4 -17.09 4.15 0.30
N VAL A 5 -17.22 4.69 -0.92
CA VAL A 5 -17.76 6.04 -1.15
C VAL A 5 -19.00 5.91 -2.02
N GLU A 6 -20.15 6.32 -1.46
CA GLU A 6 -21.39 6.47 -2.20
C GLU A 6 -21.27 7.64 -3.18
N VAL A 7 -21.71 7.42 -4.43
CA VAL A 7 -21.58 8.40 -5.50
C VAL A 7 -22.89 8.53 -6.25
N ALA A 8 -23.26 9.77 -6.60
CA ALA A 8 -24.51 10.06 -7.30
C ALA A 8 -24.54 9.46 -8.72
N ASP A 9 -23.42 9.57 -9.45
CA ASP A 9 -23.25 8.96 -10.79
C ASP A 9 -21.98 8.12 -10.82
N LYS A 10 -22.18 6.82 -10.56
CA LYS A 10 -21.10 5.85 -10.57
C LYS A 10 -20.45 5.68 -11.94
N ALA A 11 -21.22 5.74 -13.03
CA ALA A 11 -20.69 5.54 -14.37
C ALA A 11 -19.76 6.70 -14.75
N ALA A 12 -20.15 7.94 -14.43
CA ALA A 12 -19.30 9.11 -14.66
C ALA A 12 -18.01 9.08 -13.82
N VAL A 13 -18.08 8.67 -12.56
CA VAL A 13 -16.89 8.51 -11.70
C VAL A 13 -15.93 7.47 -12.27
N LEU A 14 -16.45 6.29 -12.69
CA LEU A 14 -15.62 5.25 -13.27
C LEU A 14 -14.98 5.69 -14.59
N ALA A 15 -15.70 6.41 -15.45
CA ALA A 15 -15.15 6.93 -16.70
C ALA A 15 -14.03 7.96 -16.47
N ARG A 16 -14.19 8.86 -15.48
CA ARG A 16 -13.12 9.79 -15.09
C ARG A 16 -11.91 9.07 -14.49
N ALA A 17 -12.15 8.10 -13.62
CA ALA A 17 -11.08 7.29 -13.04
C ALA A 17 -10.29 6.55 -14.13
N GLU A 18 -10.97 5.93 -15.09
CA GLU A 18 -10.34 5.25 -16.23
C GLU A 18 -9.52 6.21 -17.10
N ALA A 19 -10.03 7.41 -17.37
CA ALA A 19 -9.29 8.45 -18.11
C ALA A 19 -8.02 8.90 -17.38
N LEU A 20 -8.02 8.85 -16.04
CA LEU A 20 -6.86 9.11 -15.17
C LEU A 20 -6.01 7.85 -14.91
N GLN A 21 -6.32 6.72 -15.56
CA GLN A 21 -5.66 5.43 -15.38
C GLN A 21 -5.76 4.86 -13.95
N ILE A 22 -6.85 5.17 -13.24
CA ILE A 22 -7.14 4.70 -11.88
C ILE A 22 -8.21 3.60 -11.96
N ASN A 23 -7.92 2.45 -11.37
CA ASN A 23 -8.89 1.37 -11.22
C ASN A 23 -9.59 1.46 -9.86
N LEU A 24 -10.91 1.56 -9.87
CA LEU A 24 -11.74 1.55 -8.67
C LEU A 24 -12.54 0.25 -8.56
N ARG A 25 -12.80 -0.20 -7.33
CA ARG A 25 -13.67 -1.36 -7.08
C ARG A 25 -15.13 -0.97 -7.37
N SER A 26 -15.78 -1.70 -8.28
CA SER A 26 -17.08 -1.33 -8.86
C SER A 26 -18.20 -2.37 -8.67
N ASP A 27 -18.04 -3.35 -7.79
CA ASP A 27 -19.05 -4.38 -7.48
C ASP A 27 -20.13 -3.91 -6.47
N ILE A 28 -19.97 -2.73 -5.86
CA ILE A 28 -20.88 -2.21 -4.84
C ILE A 28 -21.97 -1.34 -5.49
N HIS A 29 -23.26 -1.60 -5.21
CA HIS A 29 -24.35 -0.82 -5.79
C HIS A 29 -24.31 0.65 -5.32
N GLY A 30 -24.35 1.61 -6.26
CA GLY A 30 -24.37 3.06 -5.95
C GLY A 30 -23.09 3.62 -5.32
N ALA A 31 -22.03 2.81 -5.21
CA ALA A 31 -20.78 3.20 -4.57
C ALA A 31 -19.56 2.68 -5.34
N VAL A 32 -18.40 3.26 -5.01
CA VAL A 32 -17.08 2.80 -5.45
C VAL A 32 -16.22 2.48 -4.23
N GLY A 33 -15.45 1.41 -4.32
CA GLY A 33 -14.43 1.06 -3.33
C GLY A 33 -13.07 1.61 -3.75
N ILE A 34 -12.35 2.17 -2.78
CA ILE A 34 -11.03 2.76 -2.95
C ILE A 34 -10.12 2.11 -1.92
N THR A 35 -8.99 1.57 -2.34
CA THR A 35 -7.95 1.07 -1.44
C THR A 35 -6.66 1.79 -1.79
N LEU A 36 -6.09 2.48 -0.81
CA LEU A 36 -4.78 3.11 -0.94
C LEU A 36 -3.71 2.12 -0.47
N ASP A 37 -2.46 2.39 -0.80
CA ASP A 37 -1.31 1.58 -0.41
C ASP A 37 -0.06 2.45 -0.17
N GLU A 38 1.07 1.79 0.10
CA GLU A 38 2.36 2.46 0.35
C GLU A 38 2.87 3.27 -0.86
N ALA A 39 2.51 2.88 -2.08
CA ALA A 39 2.95 3.55 -3.30
C ALA A 39 2.12 4.81 -3.61
N THR A 40 0.99 5.00 -2.92
CA THR A 40 0.09 6.13 -3.12
C THR A 40 0.78 7.45 -2.78
N THR A 41 0.87 8.34 -3.77
CA THR A 41 1.49 9.66 -3.62
C THR A 41 0.46 10.77 -3.43
N ARG A 42 0.93 11.99 -3.13
CA ARG A 42 0.09 13.19 -3.06
C ARG A 42 -0.64 13.45 -4.39
N GLU A 43 0.02 13.19 -5.52
CA GLU A 43 -0.55 13.39 -6.85
C GLU A 43 -1.69 12.39 -7.12
N ASP A 44 -1.53 11.14 -6.69
CA ASP A 44 -2.56 10.11 -6.83
C ASP A 44 -3.83 10.50 -6.06
N VAL A 45 -3.69 11.06 -4.85
CA VAL A 45 -4.83 11.55 -4.06
C VAL A 45 -5.54 12.71 -4.74
N LEU A 46 -4.81 13.64 -5.36
CA LEU A 46 -5.41 14.73 -6.13
C LEU A 46 -6.17 14.21 -7.36
N ASN A 47 -5.59 13.25 -8.09
CA ASN A 47 -6.27 12.62 -9.23
C ASN A 47 -7.50 11.83 -8.78
N LEU A 48 -7.44 11.19 -7.61
CA LEU A 48 -8.59 10.53 -7.00
C LEU A 48 -9.71 11.52 -6.64
N PHE A 49 -9.39 12.72 -6.13
CA PHE A 49 -10.41 13.76 -5.92
C PHE A 49 -11.07 14.14 -7.24
N ARG A 50 -10.31 14.42 -8.30
CA ARG A 50 -10.88 14.71 -9.63
C ARG A 50 -11.76 13.57 -10.15
N ALA A 51 -11.34 12.32 -9.96
CA ALA A 51 -12.14 11.16 -10.35
C ALA A 51 -13.49 11.12 -9.62
N ILE A 52 -13.52 11.31 -8.30
CA ILE A 52 -14.73 11.18 -7.49
C ILE A 52 -15.66 12.39 -7.64
N VAL A 53 -15.13 13.60 -7.46
CA VAL A 53 -15.93 14.84 -7.33
C VAL A 53 -15.86 15.75 -8.57
N GLY A 54 -15.03 15.44 -9.57
CA GLY A 54 -14.84 16.27 -10.77
C GLY A 54 -13.79 17.38 -10.57
N ASP A 55 -13.38 18.07 -11.64
CA ASP A 55 -12.24 19.02 -11.59
C ASP A 55 -12.50 20.28 -10.75
N ASP A 56 -13.76 20.72 -10.62
CA ASP A 56 -14.16 21.92 -9.87
C ASP A 56 -14.49 21.62 -8.40
N HIS A 57 -13.74 20.70 -7.77
CA HIS A 57 -14.02 20.27 -6.41
C HIS A 57 -13.59 21.26 -5.33
N GLY A 58 -12.73 22.23 -5.65
CA GLY A 58 -12.27 23.28 -4.72
C GLY A 58 -11.54 22.77 -3.48
N LEU A 59 -11.14 21.49 -3.46
CA LEU A 59 -10.41 20.87 -2.36
C LEU A 59 -8.93 21.23 -2.49
N ASP A 60 -8.38 21.76 -1.41
CA ASP A 60 -6.95 22.00 -1.27
C ASP A 60 -6.33 20.93 -0.36
N ILE A 61 -5.47 20.10 -0.96
CA ILE A 61 -4.82 19.01 -0.25
C ILE A 61 -3.90 19.50 0.87
N ASP A 62 -3.29 20.69 0.74
CA ASP A 62 -2.38 21.21 1.76
C ASP A 62 -3.13 21.67 3.01
N THR A 63 -4.34 22.20 2.84
CA THR A 63 -5.22 22.56 3.95
C THR A 63 -5.73 21.29 4.64
N LEU A 64 -6.21 20.29 3.87
CA LEU A 64 -6.70 19.02 4.42
C LEU A 64 -5.60 18.26 5.17
N ASP A 65 -4.39 18.22 4.62
CA ASP A 65 -3.24 17.54 5.23
C ASP A 65 -2.84 18.17 6.57
N LYS A 66 -2.85 19.51 6.66
CA LYS A 66 -2.62 20.23 7.93
C LYS A 66 -3.66 19.90 8.98
N ASP A 67 -4.94 19.89 8.59
CA ASP A 67 -6.04 19.60 9.52
C ASP A 67 -5.94 18.16 10.06
N VAL A 68 -5.62 17.20 9.20
CA VAL A 68 -5.42 15.79 9.59
C VAL A 68 -4.15 15.60 10.44
N ALA A 69 -3.07 16.31 10.15
CA ALA A 69 -1.82 16.22 10.91
C ALA A 69 -1.98 16.72 12.36
N LEU A 70 -2.89 17.66 12.61
CA LEU A 70 -3.17 18.18 13.95
C LEU A 70 -4.02 17.23 14.79
N ASP A 71 -4.98 16.53 14.18
CA ASP A 71 -5.93 15.65 14.88
C ASP A 71 -6.40 14.50 13.98
N SER A 72 -5.50 13.54 13.74
CA SER A 72 -5.82 12.35 12.93
C SER A 72 -6.78 11.42 13.67
N ARG A 73 -7.99 11.28 13.14
CA ARG A 73 -9.05 10.40 13.68
C ARG A 73 -9.32 9.18 12.79
N SER A 74 -8.36 8.83 11.93
CA SER A 74 -8.52 7.78 10.91
C SER A 74 -8.68 6.38 11.49
N ILE A 75 -8.13 6.12 12.68
CA ILE A 75 -8.28 4.86 13.41
C ILE A 75 -8.90 5.17 14.79
N PRO A 76 -10.04 4.55 15.16
CA PRO A 76 -10.65 4.78 16.47
C PRO A 76 -9.69 4.44 17.62
N ALA A 77 -9.71 5.23 18.69
CA ALA A 77 -8.79 5.06 19.82
C ALA A 77 -8.83 3.65 20.44
N ALA A 78 -10.00 3.00 20.48
CA ALA A 78 -10.15 1.65 20.99
C ALA A 78 -9.54 0.55 20.08
N MET A 79 -9.20 0.89 18.84
CA MET A 79 -8.54 0.00 17.87
C MET A 79 -7.06 0.34 17.69
N LEU A 80 -6.56 1.36 18.38
CA LEU A 80 -5.14 1.69 18.37
C LEU A 80 -4.38 0.58 19.08
N ARG A 81 -3.30 0.15 18.43
CA ARG A 81 -2.37 -0.80 19.00
C ARG A 81 -1.54 -0.13 20.09
N ASP A 82 -1.42 -0.78 21.25
CA ASP A 82 -0.70 -0.29 22.43
C ASP A 82 0.52 -1.13 22.81
N ASP A 83 0.72 -2.29 22.17
CA ASP A 83 1.83 -3.21 22.41
C ASP A 83 3.01 -3.00 21.45
N ALA A 84 4.21 -3.33 21.93
CA ALA A 84 5.43 -3.24 21.14
C ALA A 84 5.55 -4.39 20.12
N ILE A 85 5.96 -4.06 18.89
CA ILE A 85 6.19 -5.02 17.81
C ILE A 85 7.65 -5.18 17.45
N LEU A 86 7.95 -6.31 16.80
CA LEU A 86 9.25 -6.54 16.18
C LEU A 86 10.40 -6.30 17.17
N THR A 87 10.19 -6.64 18.45
CA THR A 87 11.12 -6.34 19.55
C THR A 87 12.39 -7.18 19.50
N HIS A 88 12.36 -8.31 18.78
CA HIS A 88 13.53 -9.14 18.61
C HIS A 88 14.65 -8.35 17.91
N PRO A 89 15.92 -8.45 18.37
CA PRO A 89 17.02 -7.65 17.82
C PRO A 89 17.21 -7.76 16.30
N VAL A 90 16.79 -8.87 15.68
CA VAL A 90 16.91 -9.07 14.23
C VAL A 90 16.20 -7.98 13.42
N PHE A 91 15.08 -7.45 13.90
CA PHE A 91 14.32 -6.40 13.21
C PHE A 91 14.88 -5.00 13.45
N ASN A 92 15.88 -4.86 14.33
CA ASN A 92 16.44 -3.58 14.77
C ASN A 92 17.95 -3.44 14.48
N ARG A 93 18.55 -4.42 13.78
CA ARG A 93 20.01 -4.48 13.52
C ARG A 93 20.42 -4.10 12.10
N TYR A 94 19.52 -4.21 11.12
CA TYR A 94 19.86 -4.13 9.70
C TYR A 94 18.93 -3.12 9.00
N HIS A 95 19.13 -1.83 9.25
CA HIS A 95 18.27 -0.77 8.69
C HIS A 95 18.92 -0.04 7.50
N SER A 96 20.25 -0.11 7.37
CA SER A 96 20.91 0.35 6.14
C SER A 96 20.87 -0.72 5.05
N GLU A 97 20.81 -0.28 3.80
CA GLU A 97 20.87 -1.18 2.64
C GLU A 97 22.12 -2.08 2.69
N THR A 98 23.28 -1.54 3.08
CA THR A 98 24.53 -2.31 3.17
C THR A 98 24.47 -3.40 4.25
N GLU A 99 23.89 -3.10 5.41
CA GLU A 99 23.70 -4.08 6.48
C GLU A 99 22.72 -5.18 6.07
N MET A 100 21.60 -4.80 5.44
CA MET A 100 20.61 -5.75 4.95
C MET A 100 21.21 -6.67 3.88
N MET A 101 21.96 -6.11 2.93
CA MET A 101 22.67 -6.88 1.90
C MET A 101 23.65 -7.89 2.50
N ARG A 102 24.46 -7.47 3.49
CA ARG A 102 25.38 -8.37 4.20
C ARG A 102 24.65 -9.45 4.97
N TYR A 103 23.52 -9.11 5.61
CA TYR A 103 22.72 -10.06 6.35
C TYR A 103 22.10 -11.12 5.43
N MET A 104 21.45 -10.70 4.32
CA MET A 104 20.90 -11.61 3.31
C MET A 104 21.97 -12.53 2.74
N HIS A 105 23.12 -11.99 2.35
CA HIS A 105 24.22 -12.80 1.82
C HIS A 105 24.80 -13.78 2.86
N ALA A 106 24.86 -13.38 4.14
CA ALA A 106 25.29 -14.27 5.21
C ALA A 106 24.32 -15.43 5.45
N LEU A 107 23.02 -15.24 5.21
CA LEU A 107 22.02 -16.31 5.23
C LEU A 107 22.12 -17.19 3.99
N GLU A 108 22.20 -16.59 2.80
CA GLU A 108 22.33 -17.29 1.51
C GLU A 108 23.49 -18.29 1.53
N ARG A 109 24.66 -17.91 2.06
CA ARG A 109 25.83 -18.80 2.13
C ARG A 109 25.67 -20.04 3.01
N LYS A 110 24.64 -20.08 3.87
CA LYS A 110 24.37 -21.26 4.70
C LYS A 110 23.57 -22.31 3.95
N ASP A 111 22.99 -21.94 2.80
CA ASP A 111 22.10 -22.80 2.03
C ASP A 111 22.81 -23.31 0.77
N LEU A 112 22.76 -24.62 0.55
CA LEU A 112 23.20 -25.25 -0.69
C LEU A 112 22.10 -25.07 -1.73
N ALA A 113 22.40 -24.32 -2.79
CA ALA A 113 21.46 -24.05 -3.88
C ALA A 113 21.99 -24.55 -5.24
N LEU A 114 21.14 -24.52 -6.27
CA LEU A 114 21.44 -25.04 -7.61
C LEU A 114 22.59 -24.30 -8.32
N ASN A 115 22.92 -23.07 -7.89
CA ASN A 115 24.09 -22.33 -8.39
C ASN A 115 25.43 -22.90 -7.88
N GLN A 116 25.43 -23.77 -6.87
CA GLN A 116 26.62 -24.38 -6.30
C GLN A 116 26.79 -25.84 -6.70
N ALA A 117 25.71 -26.62 -6.71
CA ALA A 117 25.75 -28.04 -7.06
C ALA A 117 24.40 -28.56 -7.53
N MET A 118 24.44 -29.71 -8.21
CA MET A 118 23.26 -30.53 -8.43
C MET A 118 22.67 -30.97 -7.08
N ILE A 119 21.35 -30.85 -6.93
CA ILE A 119 20.61 -31.33 -5.75
C ILE A 119 19.72 -32.51 -6.19
N PRO A 120 20.21 -33.78 -6.12
CA PRO A 120 19.51 -34.93 -6.68
C PRO A 120 18.44 -35.49 -5.73
N LEU A 121 17.45 -34.67 -5.37
CA LEU A 121 16.30 -35.10 -4.59
C LEU A 121 15.26 -35.75 -5.52
N GLY A 122 15.01 -37.04 -5.32
CA GLY A 122 13.97 -37.77 -6.04
C GLY A 122 12.60 -37.11 -5.90
N SER A 123 11.79 -37.16 -6.95
CA SER A 123 10.43 -36.59 -7.03
C SER A 123 10.31 -35.05 -7.01
N CYS A 124 11.40 -34.28 -6.97
CA CYS A 124 11.33 -32.81 -6.88
C CYS A 124 11.48 -32.07 -8.22
N THR A 125 11.96 -32.75 -9.28
CA THR A 125 12.24 -32.15 -10.61
C THR A 125 12.99 -30.81 -10.50
N MET A 126 14.15 -30.83 -9.84
CA MET A 126 15.03 -29.66 -9.66
C MET A 126 15.79 -29.32 -10.96
N LYS A 127 15.08 -28.76 -11.95
CA LYS A 127 15.60 -28.28 -13.24
C LYS A 127 15.75 -26.77 -13.28
#